data_AF-A0A523W6C3-F1
#
_entry.id   AF-A0A523W6C3-F1
#
_cell.length_a   1.000
_cell.length_b   1.000
_cell.length_c   1.000
_cell.angle_alpha   90.00
_cell.angle_beta   90.00
_cell.angle_gamma   90.00
#
_symmetry.space_group_name_H-M   'P 1'
#
loop_
_entity.id
_entity.type
_entity.pdbx_description
1 polymer ?
#
loop_
_entity_poly.entity_id
_entity_poly.type
_entity_poly.pdbx_seq_one_letter_code
_entity_poly.pdbx_strand_id
1 'polypeptide(L)'
;MGGVAIYASFVVSLLVASLILFKNPHSPFSYKLVGLLCGGSMILVLGLVDDIKGAPAPVKVGWQIAAALVTSALFGIRITYKDVPFFGVIWLNAWSLPLTLLWVVGLTNALNWADGLDGLAAGISSIACVSLVVVSWRGGDLVSIVVLIALLGATLGFLRYNFYPAKVFMGDTGSNFLGFVLANVAIMGGLKSAAALSLMVPILILGVPIFDTLFSVWRRVRLKRSPIRPDTDHFHFRLLKLGLNQRQAVLVIYIISAVLGGCAVLLAQNPTLTSLAVVVFIVGVLALAALKLGLLSVSFRE
;
A
#
# COMPACT_ATOMS: atom_id res chain seq x y z
N MET A 1 8.63 16.88 10.44
CA MET A 1 7.84 15.67 10.18
C MET A 1 7.92 15.34 8.69
N GLY A 2 8.59 14.26 8.31
CA GLY A 2 8.86 13.91 6.91
C GLY A 2 7.60 13.69 6.07
N GLY A 3 6.54 13.15 6.68
CA GLY A 3 5.24 12.95 6.04
C GLY A 3 4.60 14.22 5.48
N VAL A 4 4.78 15.37 6.14
CA VAL A 4 4.29 16.66 5.64
C VAL A 4 4.99 17.06 4.34
N ALA A 5 6.31 16.82 4.25
CA ALA A 5 7.07 17.11 3.04
C ALA A 5 6.65 16.20 1.88
N ILE A 6 6.38 14.92 2.15
CA ILE A 6 5.83 13.97 1.16
C ILE A 6 4.47 14.47 0.66
N TYR A 7 3.54 14.75 1.57
CA TYR A 7 2.21 15.24 1.24
C TYR A 7 2.26 16.55 0.44
N ALA A 8 3.03 17.55 0.89
CA ALA A 8 3.13 18.84 0.23
C ALA A 8 3.69 18.69 -1.20
N SER A 9 4.76 17.89 -1.37
CA SER A 9 5.35 17.61 -2.69
C SER A 9 4.36 16.89 -3.61
N PHE A 10 3.61 15.93 -3.08
CA PHE A 10 2.57 15.22 -3.80
C PHE A 10 1.45 16.16 -4.26
N VAL A 11 0.91 17.01 -3.37
CA VAL A 11 -0.15 17.97 -3.71
C VAL A 11 0.33 18.98 -4.75
N VAL A 12 1.51 19.57 -4.58
CA VAL A 12 2.09 20.51 -5.55
C VAL A 12 2.26 19.84 -6.92
N SER A 13 2.77 18.60 -6.96
CA SER A 13 2.93 17.86 -8.21
C SER A 13 1.59 17.61 -8.91
N LEU A 14 0.54 17.26 -8.15
CA LEU A 14 -0.81 17.08 -8.68
C LEU A 14 -1.45 18.38 -9.18
N LEU A 15 -1.23 19.49 -8.49
CA LEU A 15 -1.70 20.80 -8.94
C LEU A 15 -1.00 21.25 -10.22
N VAL A 16 0.31 21.03 -10.33
CA VAL A 16 1.04 21.31 -11.58
C VAL A 16 0.54 20.40 -12.71
N ALA A 17 0.37 19.11 -12.44
CA ALA A 17 -0.16 18.17 -13.43
C ALA A 17 -1.59 18.52 -13.86
N SER A 18 -2.45 19.00 -12.95
CA SER A 18 -3.81 19.43 -13.30
C SER A 18 -3.82 20.64 -14.22
N LEU A 19 -2.94 21.63 -14.00
CA LEU A 19 -2.82 22.80 -14.87
C LEU A 19 -2.31 22.46 -16.28
N ILE A 20 -1.39 21.49 -16.40
CA ILE A 20 -0.76 21.13 -17.67
C ILE A 20 -1.64 20.17 -18.48
N LEU A 21 -2.12 19.10 -17.84
CA LEU A 21 -2.75 17.97 -18.52
C LEU A 21 -4.28 18.08 -18.58
N PHE A 22 -4.92 18.86 -17.68
CA PHE A 22 -6.37 18.79 -17.48
C PHE A 22 -7.01 20.18 -17.45
N LYS A 23 -7.25 20.75 -18.63
CA LYS A 23 -7.89 22.07 -18.79
C LYS A 23 -9.37 22.13 -18.36
N ASN A 24 -10.04 21.00 -18.14
CA ASN A 24 -11.47 20.94 -17.77
C ASN A 24 -11.68 20.49 -16.31
N PRO A 25 -12.10 21.40 -15.40
CA PRO A 25 -12.29 21.09 -13.98
C PRO A 25 -13.48 20.16 -13.70
N HIS A 26 -14.43 20.03 -14.61
CA HIS A 26 -15.61 19.15 -14.46
C HIS A 26 -15.41 17.72 -15.00
N SER A 27 -14.18 17.34 -15.37
CA SER A 27 -13.93 15.98 -15.85
C SER A 27 -14.12 14.95 -14.71
N PRO A 28 -14.55 13.71 -15.01
CA PRO A 28 -14.59 12.62 -14.03
C PRO A 28 -13.24 12.33 -13.36
N PHE A 29 -12.13 12.75 -13.99
CA PHE A 29 -10.77 12.75 -13.43
C PHE A 29 -10.66 13.69 -12.22
N SER A 30 -11.11 14.93 -12.37
CA SER A 30 -11.03 15.97 -11.34
C SER A 30 -11.78 15.54 -10.09
N TYR A 31 -12.90 14.83 -10.25
CA TYR A 31 -13.71 14.36 -9.12
C TYR A 31 -12.96 13.36 -8.24
N LYS A 32 -12.37 12.30 -8.82
CA LYS A 32 -11.60 11.31 -8.03
C LYS A 32 -10.36 11.91 -7.39
N LEU A 33 -9.68 12.82 -8.09
CA LEU A 33 -8.51 13.51 -7.57
C LEU A 33 -8.86 14.39 -6.37
N VAL A 34 -9.96 15.15 -6.44
CA VAL A 34 -10.47 15.93 -5.31
C VAL A 34 -10.81 15.02 -4.13
N GLY A 35 -11.46 13.88 -4.37
CA GLY A 35 -11.72 12.90 -3.32
C GLY A 35 -10.46 12.38 -2.63
N LEU A 36 -9.45 12.03 -3.42
CA LEU A 36 -8.16 11.58 -2.92
C LEU A 36 -7.45 12.67 -2.09
N LEU A 37 -7.50 13.93 -2.55
CA LEU A 37 -6.93 15.07 -1.81
C LEU A 37 -7.70 15.33 -0.52
N CYS A 38 -9.03 15.34 -0.54
CA CYS A 38 -9.85 15.55 0.66
C CYS A 38 -9.60 14.45 1.71
N GLY A 39 -9.69 13.18 1.31
CA GLY A 39 -9.40 12.06 2.22
C GLY A 39 -7.93 12.03 2.66
N GLY A 40 -7.00 12.33 1.75
CA GLY A 40 -5.57 12.42 2.05
C GLY A 40 -5.25 13.53 3.06
N SER A 41 -5.91 14.68 2.96
CA SER A 41 -5.82 15.77 3.95
C SER A 41 -6.33 15.34 5.32
N MET A 42 -7.42 14.56 5.38
CA MET A 42 -7.91 14.03 6.66
C MET A 42 -6.89 13.08 7.29
N ILE A 43 -6.26 12.21 6.49
CA ILE A 43 -5.19 11.32 6.97
C ILE A 43 -3.95 12.10 7.40
N LEU A 44 -3.58 13.17 6.68
CA LEU A 44 -2.50 14.06 7.08
C LEU A 44 -2.78 14.68 8.45
N VAL A 45 -3.98 15.24 8.64
CA VAL A 45 -4.39 15.85 9.92
C VAL A 45 -4.36 14.81 11.04
N LEU A 46 -4.89 13.61 10.80
CA LEU A 46 -4.81 12.50 11.76
C LEU A 46 -3.37 12.23 12.17
N GLY A 47 -2.48 12.01 11.21
CA GLY A 47 -1.11 11.65 11.50
C GLY A 47 -0.32 12.79 12.15
N LEU A 48 -0.63 14.05 11.82
CA LEU A 48 -0.06 15.22 12.51
C LEU A 48 -0.51 15.27 13.99
N VAL A 49 -1.80 15.05 14.25
CA VAL A 49 -2.32 15.01 15.62
C VAL A 49 -1.66 13.87 16.40
N ASP A 50 -1.50 12.71 15.79
CA ASP A 50 -0.88 11.54 16.39
C ASP A 50 0.63 11.74 16.64
N ASP A 51 1.38 12.28 15.68
CA ASP A 51 2.81 12.57 15.84
C ASP A 51 3.08 13.64 16.92
N ILE A 52 2.15 14.57 17.17
CA ILE A 52 2.30 15.65 18.17
C ILE A 52 1.79 15.23 19.55
N LYS A 53 0.60 14.61 19.62
CA LYS A 53 -0.13 14.38 20.87
C LYS A 53 -0.30 12.91 21.23
N GLY A 54 -0.08 12.00 20.28
CA GLY A 54 -0.53 10.62 20.35
C GLY A 54 -2.06 10.51 20.20
N ALA A 55 -2.51 9.52 19.44
CA ALA A 55 -3.90 9.19 19.24
C ALA A 55 -4.12 7.69 19.54
N PRO A 56 -5.15 7.34 20.33
CA PRO A 56 -5.45 5.94 20.60
C PRO A 56 -5.95 5.24 19.32
N ALA A 57 -5.64 3.95 19.18
CA ALA A 57 -5.93 3.18 17.97
C ALA A 57 -7.40 3.29 17.46
N PRO A 58 -8.44 3.28 18.31
CA PRO A 58 -9.82 3.46 17.85
C PRO A 58 -10.08 4.81 17.18
N VAL A 59 -9.43 5.89 17.65
CA VAL A 59 -9.54 7.22 17.06
C VAL A 59 -8.88 7.23 15.69
N LYS A 60 -7.68 6.63 15.56
CA LYS A 60 -6.97 6.50 14.28
C LYS A 60 -7.83 5.75 13.25
N VAL A 61 -8.40 4.62 13.63
CA VAL A 61 -9.29 3.84 12.77
C VAL A 61 -10.55 4.62 12.39
N GLY A 62 -11.15 5.38 13.32
CA GLY A 62 -12.31 6.22 13.03
C GLY A 62 -12.04 7.28 11.96
N TRP A 63 -10.90 7.96 12.04
CA TRP A 63 -10.46 8.92 11.01
C TRP A 63 -10.14 8.25 9.68
N GLN A 64 -9.49 7.09 9.69
CA GLN A 64 -9.22 6.32 8.48
C GLN A 64 -10.52 5.86 7.80
N ILE A 65 -11.52 5.42 8.57
CA ILE A 65 -12.86 5.07 8.06
C ILE A 65 -13.53 6.32 7.46
N ALA A 66 -13.46 7.46 8.14
CA ALA A 66 -14.04 8.71 7.63
C ALA A 66 -13.38 9.15 6.31
N ALA A 67 -12.05 9.10 6.22
CA ALA A 67 -11.32 9.40 4.98
C ALA A 67 -11.65 8.41 3.86
N ALA A 68 -11.75 7.11 4.18
CA ALA A 68 -12.15 6.08 3.23
C ALA A 68 -13.62 6.27 2.77
N LEU A 69 -14.51 6.72 3.65
CA LEU A 69 -15.88 7.09 3.30
C LEU A 69 -15.91 8.33 2.41
N VAL A 70 -15.02 9.31 2.57
CA VAL A 70 -14.95 10.42 1.61
C VAL A 70 -14.65 9.89 0.21
N THR A 71 -13.57 9.11 0.04
CA THR A 71 -13.18 8.62 -1.30
C THR A 71 -14.18 7.64 -1.90
N SER A 72 -14.70 6.72 -1.09
CA SER A 72 -15.66 5.70 -1.53
C SER A 72 -17.09 6.27 -1.62
N ALA A 73 -17.64 6.67 -0.47
CA ALA A 73 -18.90 7.39 -0.23
C ALA A 73 -19.28 8.38 -1.33
N LEU A 74 -18.48 9.43 -1.36
CA LEU A 74 -18.77 10.66 -2.08
C LEU A 74 -18.14 10.62 -3.47
N PHE A 75 -16.88 10.19 -3.57
CA PHE A 75 -16.11 10.28 -4.81
C PHE A 75 -16.09 8.99 -5.66
N GLY A 76 -16.76 7.93 -5.22
CA GLY A 76 -16.97 6.71 -6.01
C GLY A 76 -15.72 5.85 -6.23
N ILE A 77 -14.65 6.05 -5.45
CA ILE A 77 -13.48 5.16 -5.46
C ILE A 77 -13.84 3.90 -4.67
N ARG A 78 -14.46 2.94 -5.37
CA ARG A 78 -15.01 1.72 -4.79
C ARG A 78 -14.68 0.47 -5.58
N ILE A 79 -14.56 -0.63 -4.86
CA ILE A 79 -14.55 -1.98 -5.42
C ILE A 79 -16.00 -2.36 -5.73
N THR A 80 -16.43 -2.23 -6.99
CA THR A 80 -17.84 -2.42 -7.38
C THR A 80 -18.15 -3.82 -7.90
N TYR A 81 -17.27 -4.35 -8.75
CA TYR A 81 -17.41 -5.68 -9.33
C TYR A 81 -16.07 -6.39 -9.40
N LYS A 82 -16.13 -7.71 -9.61
CA LYS A 82 -14.97 -8.54 -9.89
C LYS A 82 -15.24 -9.53 -10.99
N ASP A 83 -14.35 -9.53 -11.96
CA ASP A 83 -14.26 -10.63 -12.91
C ASP A 83 -13.55 -11.80 -12.23
N VAL A 84 -14.24 -12.93 -12.10
CA VAL A 84 -13.73 -14.14 -11.46
C VAL A 84 -13.58 -15.22 -12.54
N PRO A 85 -12.43 -15.91 -12.62
CA PRO A 85 -12.22 -16.91 -13.65
C PRO A 85 -13.33 -17.96 -13.57
N PHE A 86 -13.89 -18.36 -14.71
CA PHE A 86 -14.99 -19.33 -14.84
C PHE A 86 -16.36 -18.89 -14.29
N PHE A 87 -16.44 -17.86 -13.44
CA PHE A 87 -17.68 -17.35 -12.85
C PHE A 87 -18.17 -16.02 -13.44
N GLY A 88 -17.31 -15.33 -14.21
CA GLY A 88 -17.61 -14.05 -14.86
C GLY A 88 -17.66 -12.88 -13.87
N VAL A 89 -18.36 -11.81 -14.26
CA VAL A 89 -18.43 -10.57 -13.47
C VAL A 89 -19.43 -10.70 -12.32
N ILE A 90 -18.92 -10.70 -11.10
CA ILE A 90 -19.69 -10.68 -9.85
C ILE A 90 -19.78 -9.24 -9.32
N TRP A 91 -21.00 -8.72 -9.23
CA TRP A 91 -21.28 -7.42 -8.61
C TRP A 91 -21.36 -7.55 -7.10
N LEU A 92 -20.60 -6.73 -6.38
CA LEU A 92 -20.52 -6.81 -4.92
C LEU A 92 -21.74 -6.19 -4.23
N ASN A 93 -22.47 -5.31 -4.91
CA ASN A 93 -23.69 -4.65 -4.39
C ASN A 93 -23.46 -4.07 -2.98
N ALA A 94 -24.22 -4.52 -1.98
CA ALA A 94 -24.10 -4.08 -0.59
C ALA A 94 -22.70 -4.32 0.02
N TRP A 95 -21.95 -5.32 -0.46
CA TRP A 95 -20.60 -5.63 0.01
C TRP A 95 -19.51 -4.72 -0.56
N SER A 96 -19.83 -3.92 -1.59
CA SER A 96 -18.88 -3.01 -2.22
C SER A 96 -18.26 -2.04 -1.22
N LEU A 97 -19.10 -1.39 -0.39
CA LEU A 97 -18.63 -0.38 0.55
C LEU A 97 -17.85 -1.00 1.72
N PRO A 98 -18.36 -2.02 2.46
CA PRO A 98 -17.61 -2.66 3.54
C PRO A 98 -16.24 -3.19 3.11
N LEU A 99 -16.16 -3.84 1.94
CA LEU A 99 -14.89 -4.38 1.43
C LEU A 99 -13.93 -3.25 1.02
N THR A 100 -14.45 -2.16 0.45
CA THR A 100 -13.63 -0.98 0.14
C THR A 100 -13.06 -0.34 1.42
N LEU A 101 -13.88 -0.18 2.46
CA LEU A 101 -13.42 0.38 3.74
C LEU A 101 -12.37 -0.54 4.38
N LEU A 102 -12.62 -1.85 4.43
CA LEU A 102 -11.66 -2.82 4.95
C LEU A 102 -10.33 -2.76 4.19
N TRP A 103 -10.39 -2.66 2.86
CA TRP A 103 -9.20 -2.55 2.01
C TRP A 103 -8.41 -1.27 2.30
N VAL A 104 -9.06 -0.10 2.28
CA VAL A 104 -8.39 1.19 2.47
C VAL A 104 -7.82 1.32 3.87
N VAL A 105 -8.61 1.01 4.90
CA VAL A 105 -8.16 1.07 6.31
C VAL A 105 -7.08 0.02 6.58
N GLY A 106 -7.27 -1.21 6.10
CA GLY A 106 -6.31 -2.30 6.27
C GLY A 106 -4.95 -1.98 5.66
N LEU A 107 -4.92 -1.52 4.40
CA LEU A 107 -3.67 -1.12 3.76
C LEU A 107 -3.02 0.12 4.38
N THR A 108 -3.82 1.08 4.84
CA THR A 108 -3.31 2.25 5.56
C THR A 108 -2.53 1.82 6.80
N ASN A 109 -3.09 0.94 7.62
CA ASN A 109 -2.39 0.42 8.80
C ASN A 109 -1.24 -0.52 8.43
N ALA A 110 -1.36 -1.31 7.37
CA ALA A 110 -0.29 -2.21 6.94
C ALA A 110 0.98 -1.46 6.54
N LEU A 111 0.84 -0.32 5.85
CA LEU A 111 1.98 0.55 5.52
C LEU A 111 2.50 1.31 6.74
N ASN A 112 1.62 1.72 7.66
CA ASN A 112 2.03 2.32 8.93
C ASN A 112 2.90 1.37 9.76
N TRP A 113 2.51 0.09 9.90
CA TRP A 113 3.31 -0.92 10.62
C TRP A 113 4.58 -1.34 9.89
N ALA A 114 4.61 -1.21 8.56
CA ALA A 114 5.83 -1.44 7.78
C ALA A 114 6.90 -0.35 7.99
N ASP A 115 6.54 0.83 8.51
CA ASP A 115 7.46 1.95 8.77
C ASP A 115 8.28 1.77 10.06
N GLY A 116 8.95 0.63 10.19
CA GLY A 116 9.76 0.28 11.37
C GLY A 116 11.27 0.49 11.22
N LEU A 117 11.77 0.73 10.00
CA LEU A 117 13.19 0.96 9.70
C LEU A 117 13.37 2.11 8.70
N ASP A 118 14.46 2.87 8.85
CA ASP A 118 14.89 3.91 7.92
C ASP A 118 14.83 3.47 6.45
N GLY A 119 14.05 4.20 5.65
CA GLY A 119 13.85 3.97 4.23
C GLY A 119 12.80 2.90 3.90
N LEU A 120 12.34 2.08 4.85
CA LEU A 120 11.55 0.90 4.55
C LEU A 120 10.20 1.25 3.89
N ALA A 121 9.35 2.01 4.56
CA ALA A 121 8.01 2.34 4.04
C ALA A 121 8.07 3.18 2.75
N ALA A 122 8.96 4.18 2.69
CA ALA A 122 9.14 5.00 1.50
C ALA A 122 9.61 4.19 0.28
N GLY A 123 10.53 3.24 0.49
CA GLY A 123 11.03 2.41 -0.60
C GLY A 123 10.03 1.36 -1.09
N ILE A 124 9.35 0.65 -0.18
CA ILE A 124 8.26 -0.27 -0.55
C ILE A 124 7.17 0.50 -1.33
N SER A 125 6.81 1.70 -0.86
CA SER A 125 5.84 2.56 -1.54
C SER A 125 6.32 3.00 -2.93
N SER A 126 7.61 3.31 -3.08
CA SER A 126 8.19 3.68 -4.39
C SER A 126 8.15 2.51 -5.37
N ILE A 127 8.51 1.30 -4.93
CA ILE A 127 8.43 0.08 -5.74
C ILE A 127 6.98 -0.23 -6.12
N ALA A 128 6.05 -0.04 -5.17
CA ALA A 128 4.62 -0.19 -5.42
C ALA A 128 4.11 0.82 -6.46
N CYS A 129 4.56 2.08 -6.39
CA CYS A 129 4.22 3.10 -7.37
C CYS A 129 4.69 2.70 -8.77
N VAL A 130 5.95 2.28 -8.94
CA VAL A 130 6.47 1.83 -10.24
C VAL A 130 5.62 0.69 -10.81
N SER A 131 5.34 -0.32 -9.98
CA SER A 131 4.54 -1.48 -10.40
C SER A 131 3.12 -1.08 -10.81
N LEU A 132 2.46 -0.23 -10.02
CA LEU A 132 1.11 0.26 -10.31
C LEU A 132 1.08 1.20 -11.52
N VAL A 133 2.13 1.98 -11.80
CA VAL A 133 2.22 2.80 -13.02
C VAL A 133 2.21 1.90 -14.24
N VAL A 134 3.02 0.84 -14.25
CA VAL A 134 3.08 -0.10 -15.37
C VAL A 134 1.74 -0.82 -15.57
N VAL A 135 1.07 -1.21 -14.49
CA VAL A 135 -0.27 -1.82 -14.54
C VAL A 135 -1.30 -0.82 -15.09
N SER A 136 -1.31 0.41 -14.57
CA SER A 136 -2.28 1.45 -14.93
C SER A 136 -2.09 1.94 -16.36
N TRP A 137 -0.85 1.93 -16.87
CA TRP A 137 -0.53 2.28 -18.25
C TRP A 137 -1.30 1.44 -19.26
N ARG A 138 -1.33 0.11 -19.06
CA ARG A 138 -2.07 -0.81 -19.94
C ARG A 138 -3.58 -0.59 -19.87
N GLY A 139 -4.10 -0.24 -18.69
CA GLY A 139 -5.51 0.07 -18.48
C GLY A 139 -5.94 1.45 -19.01
N GLY A 140 -4.99 2.28 -19.47
CA GLY A 140 -5.27 3.66 -19.90
C GLY A 140 -5.74 4.58 -18.77
N ASP A 141 -5.52 4.21 -17.50
CA ASP A 141 -5.96 5.01 -16.36
C ASP A 141 -4.95 6.12 -16.05
N LEU A 142 -5.03 7.20 -16.83
CA LEU A 142 -4.18 8.37 -16.69
C LEU A 142 -4.25 9.01 -15.29
N VAL A 143 -5.40 8.91 -14.61
CA VAL A 143 -5.56 9.43 -13.24
C VAL A 143 -4.61 8.71 -12.30
N SER A 144 -4.66 7.39 -12.30
CA SER A 144 -3.80 6.56 -11.46
C SER A 144 -2.33 6.80 -11.79
N ILE A 145 -1.96 6.89 -13.08
CA ILE A 145 -0.56 7.12 -13.50
C ILE A 145 -0.03 8.44 -12.95
N VAL A 146 -0.78 9.55 -13.11
CA VAL A 146 -0.35 10.88 -12.64
C VAL A 146 -0.20 10.89 -11.12
N VAL A 147 -1.16 10.31 -10.40
CA VAL A 147 -1.09 10.19 -8.93
C VAL A 147 0.12 9.38 -8.49
N LEU A 148 0.40 8.24 -9.14
CA LEU A 148 1.52 7.38 -8.76
C LEU A 148 2.88 7.99 -9.10
N ILE A 149 3.00 8.71 -10.22
CA ILE A 149 4.24 9.41 -10.57
C ILE A 149 4.50 10.55 -9.58
N ALA A 150 3.47 11.32 -9.21
CA ALA A 150 3.57 12.34 -8.17
C ALA A 150 3.99 11.74 -6.82
N LEU A 151 3.40 10.61 -6.43
CA LEU A 151 3.74 9.92 -5.18
C LEU A 151 5.16 9.35 -5.23
N LEU A 152 5.56 8.74 -6.35
CA LEU A 152 6.91 8.21 -6.58
C LEU A 152 7.96 9.31 -6.48
N GLY A 153 7.73 10.48 -7.10
CA GLY A 153 8.64 11.62 -6.99
C GLY A 153 8.78 12.10 -5.54
N ALA A 154 7.66 12.23 -4.82
CA ALA A 154 7.66 12.63 -3.42
C ALA A 154 8.38 11.61 -2.51
N THR A 155 8.14 10.30 -2.71
CA THR A 155 8.79 9.25 -1.92
C THR A 155 10.27 9.11 -2.23
N LEU A 156 10.69 9.20 -3.49
CA LEU A 156 12.11 9.15 -3.86
C LEU A 156 12.88 10.38 -3.35
N GLY A 157 12.28 11.57 -3.44
CA GLY A 157 12.84 12.80 -2.87
C GLY A 157 13.01 12.70 -1.34
N PHE A 158 12.01 12.17 -0.64
CA PHE A 158 12.09 11.91 0.79
C PHE A 158 13.11 10.81 1.14
N LEU A 159 13.14 9.72 0.36
CA LEU A 159 14.01 8.57 0.60
C LEU A 159 15.49 8.96 0.61
N ARG A 160 15.89 9.98 -0.18
CA ARG A 160 17.26 10.52 -0.14
C ARG A 160 17.71 10.94 1.27
N TYR A 161 16.78 11.44 2.09
CA TYR A 161 17.03 11.89 3.46
C TYR A 161 16.67 10.85 4.52
N ASN A 162 15.81 9.90 4.19
CA ASN A 162 15.32 8.87 5.10
C ASN A 162 16.07 7.54 4.98
N PHE A 163 16.86 7.31 3.92
CA PHE A 163 17.65 6.09 3.77
C PHE A 163 18.75 6.01 4.85
N TYR A 164 18.96 4.82 5.41
CA TYR A 164 19.82 4.63 6.59
C TYR A 164 21.26 5.17 6.40
N PRO A 165 21.78 5.99 7.34
CA PRO A 165 21.10 6.49 8.54
C PRO A 165 20.17 7.68 8.24
N ALA A 166 18.92 7.62 8.73
CA ALA A 166 17.92 8.64 8.47
C ALA A 166 18.26 9.99 9.12
N LYS A 167 18.11 11.06 8.33
CA LYS A 167 18.17 12.45 8.81
C LYS A 167 16.78 13.00 9.15
N VAL A 168 15.75 12.43 8.53
CA VAL A 168 14.35 12.83 8.70
C VAL A 168 13.49 11.58 8.80
N PHE A 169 12.69 11.49 9.85
CA PHE A 169 11.70 10.43 10.03
C PHE A 169 10.38 10.76 9.36
N MET A 170 9.71 9.73 8.84
CA MET A 170 8.44 9.87 8.13
C MET A 170 7.32 10.25 9.10
N GLY A 171 7.25 9.57 10.24
CA GLY A 171 6.18 9.70 11.22
C GLY A 171 4.88 9.05 10.73
N ASP A 172 3.89 8.97 11.62
CA ASP A 172 2.58 8.41 11.32
C ASP A 172 1.82 9.25 10.30
N THR A 173 2.15 10.55 10.21
CA THR A 173 1.72 11.42 9.12
C THR A 173 2.01 10.84 7.74
N GLY A 174 3.25 10.42 7.49
CA GLY A 174 3.65 9.99 6.16
C GLY A 174 3.21 8.56 5.85
N SER A 175 3.38 7.64 6.79
CA SER A 175 3.14 6.22 6.54
C SER A 175 1.65 5.91 6.37
N ASN A 176 0.76 6.54 7.16
CA ASN A 176 -0.68 6.46 6.92
C ASN A 176 -1.07 7.10 5.58
N PHE A 177 -0.48 8.25 5.22
CA PHE A 177 -0.78 8.90 3.95
C PHE A 177 -0.39 8.04 2.74
N LEU A 178 0.81 7.43 2.77
CA LEU A 178 1.27 6.52 1.71
C LEU A 178 0.33 5.32 1.56
N GLY A 179 -0.02 4.66 2.67
CA GLY A 179 -0.94 3.53 2.65
C GLY A 179 -2.33 3.90 2.12
N PHE A 180 -2.86 5.05 2.54
CA PHE A 180 -4.15 5.55 2.06
C PHE A 180 -4.15 5.80 0.55
N VAL A 181 -3.14 6.51 0.02
CA VAL A 181 -3.07 6.82 -1.41
C VAL A 181 -2.91 5.55 -2.24
N LEU A 182 -1.98 4.67 -1.87
CA LEU A 182 -1.75 3.41 -2.58
C LEU A 182 -2.98 2.51 -2.58
N ALA A 183 -3.74 2.46 -1.47
CA ALA A 183 -4.96 1.69 -1.40
C ALA A 183 -6.04 2.20 -2.36
N ASN A 184 -6.25 3.52 -2.44
CA ASN A 184 -7.21 4.13 -3.34
C ASN A 184 -6.81 3.97 -4.80
N VAL A 185 -5.53 4.17 -5.13
CA VAL A 185 -5.06 4.01 -6.52
C VAL A 185 -5.10 2.55 -6.97
N ALA A 186 -4.82 1.60 -6.08
CA ALA A 186 -5.02 0.18 -6.36
C ALA A 186 -6.47 -0.13 -6.77
N ILE A 187 -7.46 0.52 -6.15
CA ILE A 187 -8.87 0.41 -6.52
C ILE A 187 -9.15 1.05 -7.90
N MET A 188 -8.54 2.21 -8.17
CA MET A 188 -8.76 2.96 -9.41
C MET A 188 -8.18 2.24 -10.63
N GLY A 189 -6.90 1.86 -10.59
CA GLY A 189 -6.17 1.29 -11.71
C GLY A 189 -6.07 -0.24 -11.68
N GLY A 190 -5.59 -0.82 -10.57
CA GLY A 190 -5.25 -2.24 -10.49
C GLY A 190 -6.46 -3.19 -10.47
N LEU A 191 -7.54 -2.77 -9.81
CA LEU A 191 -8.73 -3.59 -9.59
C LEU A 191 -9.76 -3.56 -10.74
N LYS A 192 -9.56 -2.71 -11.75
CA LYS A 192 -10.47 -2.52 -12.90
C LYS A 192 -10.02 -3.19 -14.20
N SER A 193 -8.83 -3.77 -14.22
CA SER A 193 -8.42 -4.62 -15.34
C SER A 193 -9.44 -5.74 -15.52
N ALA A 194 -9.90 -5.98 -16.76
CA ALA A 194 -10.76 -7.12 -17.14
C ALA A 194 -10.06 -8.48 -17.01
N ALA A 195 -8.93 -8.53 -16.28
CA ALA A 195 -8.28 -9.76 -15.91
C ALA A 195 -8.99 -10.34 -14.69
N ALA A 196 -9.37 -11.61 -14.82
CA ALA A 196 -9.94 -12.43 -13.76
C ALA A 196 -9.08 -12.51 -12.47
N LEU A 197 -7.82 -12.04 -12.53
CA LEU A 197 -6.86 -11.99 -11.43
C LEU A 197 -6.67 -10.57 -10.85
N SER A 198 -7.59 -9.63 -11.13
CA SER A 198 -7.45 -8.21 -10.76
C SER A 198 -7.21 -7.96 -9.27
N LEU A 199 -7.74 -8.79 -8.36
CA LEU A 199 -7.49 -8.69 -6.91
C LEU A 199 -6.07 -9.11 -6.52
N MET A 200 -5.47 -10.05 -7.25
CA MET A 200 -4.12 -10.54 -6.94
C MET A 200 -3.07 -9.47 -7.22
N VAL A 201 -3.28 -8.60 -8.22
CA VAL A 201 -2.31 -7.60 -8.64
C VAL A 201 -1.92 -6.66 -7.48
N PRO A 202 -2.83 -5.90 -6.85
CA PRO A 202 -2.43 -5.03 -5.75
C PRO A 202 -2.04 -5.78 -4.48
N ILE A 203 -2.56 -7.00 -4.26
CA ILE A 203 -2.14 -7.87 -3.15
C ILE A 203 -0.66 -8.26 -3.33
N LEU A 204 -0.22 -8.60 -4.54
CA LEU A 204 1.18 -8.92 -4.82
C LEU A 204 2.06 -7.66 -4.69
N ILE A 205 1.65 -6.54 -5.28
CA ILE A 205 2.42 -5.28 -5.23
C ILE A 205 2.68 -4.84 -3.79
N LEU A 206 1.67 -4.96 -2.92
CA LEU A 206 1.76 -4.63 -1.50
C LEU A 206 1.92 -5.89 -0.64
N GLY A 207 2.47 -6.97 -1.22
CA GLY A 207 2.49 -8.27 -0.61
C GLY A 207 3.26 -8.30 0.70
N VAL A 208 4.39 -7.60 0.78
CA VAL A 208 5.17 -7.53 2.03
C VAL A 208 4.38 -6.89 3.18
N PRO A 209 3.90 -5.63 3.09
CA PRO A 209 3.16 -5.01 4.20
C PRO A 209 1.86 -5.74 4.53
N ILE A 210 1.12 -6.23 3.52
CA ILE A 210 -0.10 -7.03 3.73
C ILE A 210 0.25 -8.31 4.50
N PHE A 211 1.24 -9.07 4.03
CA PHE A 211 1.63 -10.33 4.64
C PHE A 211 2.10 -10.13 6.06
N ASP A 212 2.96 -9.14 6.32
CA ASP A 212 3.50 -8.87 7.64
C ASP A 212 2.40 -8.52 8.66
N THR A 213 1.44 -7.71 8.24
CA THR A 213 0.25 -7.33 9.03
C THR A 213 -0.62 -8.55 9.35
N LEU A 214 -0.99 -9.32 8.32
CA LEU A 214 -1.83 -10.52 8.50
C LEU A 214 -1.14 -11.58 9.34
N PHE A 215 0.16 -11.79 9.12
CA PHE A 215 0.97 -12.75 9.86
C PHE A 215 1.12 -12.34 11.33
N SER A 216 1.36 -11.05 11.61
CA SER A 216 1.39 -10.51 12.97
C SER A 216 0.06 -10.73 13.70
N VAL A 217 -1.08 -10.44 13.05
CA VAL A 217 -2.41 -10.67 13.62
C VAL A 217 -2.62 -12.16 13.88
N TRP A 218 -2.35 -13.03 12.90
CA TRP A 218 -2.49 -14.47 13.04
C TRP A 218 -1.64 -15.02 14.19
N ARG A 219 -0.36 -14.65 14.25
CA ARG A 219 0.57 -15.06 15.32
C ARG A 219 0.04 -14.65 16.70
N ARG A 220 -0.45 -13.42 16.84
CA ARG A 220 -0.96 -12.92 18.12
C ARG A 220 -2.22 -13.66 18.56
N VAL A 221 -3.13 -13.95 17.64
CA VAL A 221 -4.32 -14.78 17.93
C VAL A 221 -3.90 -16.18 18.39
N ARG A 222 -2.90 -16.79 17.75
CA ARG A 222 -2.34 -18.09 18.17
C ARG A 222 -1.70 -18.04 19.56
N LEU A 223 -1.12 -16.91 19.93
CA LEU A 223 -0.55 -16.65 21.26
C LEU A 223 -1.59 -16.15 22.29
N LYS A 224 -2.90 -16.12 21.94
CA LYS A 224 -3.99 -15.57 22.77
C LYS A 224 -3.75 -14.12 23.22
N ARG A 225 -3.03 -13.34 22.42
CA ARG A 225 -2.76 -11.91 22.64
C ARG A 225 -3.70 -11.06 21.80
N SER A 226 -3.93 -9.81 22.23
CA SER A 226 -4.75 -8.87 21.49
C SER A 226 -4.15 -8.56 20.10
N PRO A 227 -4.95 -8.65 19.01
CA PRO A 227 -4.48 -8.35 17.66
C PRO A 227 -4.30 -6.85 17.38
N ILE A 228 -4.69 -5.98 18.31
CA ILE A 228 -4.73 -4.51 18.13
C ILE A 228 -3.56 -3.81 18.83
N ARG A 229 -2.85 -4.48 19.75
CA ARG A 229 -1.71 -3.88 20.47
C ARG A 229 -0.50 -3.68 19.53
N PRO A 230 0.43 -2.75 19.82
CA PRO A 230 1.69 -2.68 19.08
C PRO A 230 2.45 -4.01 19.12
N ASP A 231 3.05 -4.40 18.00
CA ASP A 231 3.83 -5.62 17.86
C ASP A 231 5.27 -5.27 17.48
N THR A 232 6.23 -6.00 18.02
CA THR A 232 7.68 -5.75 17.84
C THR A 232 8.37 -6.90 17.12
N ASP A 233 7.60 -7.83 16.55
CA ASP A 233 8.11 -9.03 15.89
C ASP A 233 7.68 -9.09 14.41
N HIS A 234 7.58 -7.91 13.79
CA HIS A 234 7.39 -7.73 12.35
C HIS A 234 8.55 -8.33 11.54
N PHE A 235 8.30 -8.59 10.25
CA PHE A 235 9.22 -9.26 9.33
C PHE A 235 10.61 -8.63 9.32
N HIS A 236 10.69 -7.29 9.35
CA HIS A 236 11.95 -6.56 9.38
C HIS A 236 12.74 -6.79 10.69
N PHE A 237 12.08 -6.85 11.86
CA PHE A 237 12.74 -7.19 13.11
C PHE A 237 13.27 -8.62 13.13
N ARG A 238 12.54 -9.57 12.52
CA ARG A 238 13.01 -10.96 12.40
C ARG A 238 14.24 -11.07 11.51
N LEU A 239 14.34 -10.29 10.44
CA LEU A 239 15.56 -10.20 9.62
C LEU A 239 16.75 -9.66 10.44
N LEU A 240 16.55 -8.65 11.28
CA LEU A 240 17.61 -8.15 12.17
C LEU A 240 18.07 -9.21 13.17
N LYS A 241 17.13 -9.98 13.74
CA LYS A 241 17.45 -11.11 14.64
C LYS A 241 18.23 -12.25 13.95
N LEU A 242 18.14 -12.37 12.62
CA LEU A 242 18.99 -13.28 11.84
C LEU A 242 20.43 -12.77 11.64
N GLY A 243 20.77 -11.59 12.17
CA GLY A 243 22.11 -11.00 12.09
C GLY A 243 22.29 -10.02 10.93
N LEU A 244 21.23 -9.70 10.19
CA LEU A 244 21.31 -8.67 9.15
C LEU A 244 21.37 -7.29 9.81
N ASN A 245 22.18 -6.39 9.25
CA ASN A 245 22.09 -4.98 9.62
C ASN A 245 20.84 -4.32 8.98
N GLN A 246 20.49 -3.13 9.46
CA GLN A 246 19.31 -2.39 9.00
C GLN A 246 19.28 -2.17 7.48
N ARG A 247 20.40 -1.79 6.86
CA ARG A 247 20.49 -1.63 5.40
C ARG A 247 20.20 -2.93 4.67
N GLN A 248 20.80 -4.03 5.13
CA GLN A 248 20.59 -5.36 4.54
C GLN A 248 19.14 -5.80 4.65
N ALA A 249 18.51 -5.64 5.83
CA ALA A 249 17.11 -5.99 6.03
C ALA A 249 16.18 -5.21 5.08
N VAL A 250 16.40 -3.90 4.96
CA VAL A 250 15.61 -3.03 4.05
C VAL A 250 15.82 -3.43 2.58
N LEU A 251 17.06 -3.68 2.15
CA LEU A 251 17.36 -4.11 0.77
C LEU A 251 16.76 -5.48 0.43
N VAL A 252 16.78 -6.43 1.36
CA VAL A 252 16.10 -7.72 1.17
C VAL A 252 14.60 -7.52 0.98
N ILE A 253 13.98 -6.67 1.78
CA ILE A 253 12.55 -6.36 1.64
C ILE A 253 12.25 -5.64 0.32
N TYR A 254 13.12 -4.73 -0.13
CA TYR A 254 12.99 -4.11 -1.45
C TYR A 254 13.06 -5.14 -2.57
N ILE A 255 14.01 -6.08 -2.52
CA ILE A 255 14.12 -7.15 -3.51
C ILE A 255 12.84 -7.99 -3.55
N ILE A 256 12.33 -8.42 -2.39
CA ILE A 256 11.07 -9.18 -2.30
C ILE A 256 9.91 -8.35 -2.87
N SER A 257 9.82 -7.07 -2.51
CA SER A 257 8.77 -6.16 -2.99
C SER A 257 8.84 -5.97 -4.51
N ALA A 258 10.05 -5.84 -5.07
CA ALA A 258 10.26 -5.70 -6.51
C ALA A 258 9.92 -6.99 -7.27
N VAL A 259 10.28 -8.16 -6.71
CA VAL A 259 9.91 -9.46 -7.29
C VAL A 259 8.39 -9.64 -7.29
N LEU A 260 7.72 -9.35 -6.18
CA LEU A 260 6.26 -9.44 -6.10
C LEU A 260 5.56 -8.42 -7.01
N GLY A 261 6.09 -7.19 -7.10
CA GLY A 261 5.65 -6.17 -8.05
C GLY A 261 5.80 -6.62 -9.51
N GLY A 262 6.94 -7.24 -9.86
CA GLY A 262 7.17 -7.84 -11.16
C GLY A 262 6.21 -8.98 -11.50
N CYS A 263 5.93 -9.87 -10.54
CA CYS A 263 4.89 -10.90 -10.65
C CYS A 263 3.51 -10.29 -10.92
N ALA A 264 3.17 -9.20 -10.22
CA ALA A 264 1.91 -8.50 -10.40
C ALA A 264 1.80 -7.86 -11.80
N VAL A 265 2.88 -7.24 -12.28
CA VAL A 265 2.96 -6.69 -13.64
C VAL A 265 2.82 -7.80 -14.68
N LEU A 266 3.50 -8.94 -14.50
CA LEU A 266 3.40 -10.09 -15.40
C LEU A 266 1.94 -10.59 -15.51
N LEU A 267 1.26 -10.77 -14.36
CA LEU A 267 -0.15 -11.18 -14.34
C LEU A 267 -1.08 -10.14 -14.97
N ALA A 268 -0.84 -8.85 -14.73
CA ALA A 268 -1.66 -7.79 -15.28
C ALA A 268 -1.50 -7.66 -16.80
N GLN A 269 -0.30 -7.91 -17.33
CA GLN A 269 -0.01 -7.79 -18.76
C GLN A 269 -0.34 -9.07 -19.54
N ASN A 270 -0.20 -10.25 -18.93
CA ASN A 270 -0.36 -11.51 -19.64
C ASN A 270 -1.16 -12.51 -18.78
N PRO A 271 -2.45 -12.28 -18.50
CA PRO A 271 -3.25 -13.08 -17.55
C PRO A 271 -3.55 -14.49 -18.09
N THR A 272 -2.52 -15.33 -18.10
CA THR A 272 -2.52 -16.67 -18.68
C THR A 272 -2.25 -17.70 -17.58
N LEU A 273 -2.58 -18.97 -17.83
CA LEU A 273 -2.24 -20.05 -16.88
C LEU A 273 -0.74 -20.17 -16.68
N THR A 274 0.07 -19.89 -17.70
CA THR A 274 1.53 -19.91 -17.61
C THR A 274 2.05 -18.79 -16.72
N SER A 275 1.56 -17.55 -16.87
CA SER A 275 1.93 -16.46 -15.95
C SER A 275 1.51 -16.76 -14.51
N LEU A 276 0.33 -17.37 -14.32
CA LEU A 276 -0.14 -17.76 -13.00
C LEU A 276 0.75 -18.83 -12.38
N ALA A 277 1.12 -19.86 -13.13
CA ALA A 277 2.03 -20.91 -12.68
C ALA A 277 3.40 -20.35 -12.29
N VAL A 278 3.96 -19.42 -13.08
CA VAL A 278 5.23 -18.74 -12.76
C VAL A 278 5.10 -17.93 -11.46
N VAL A 279 4.02 -17.18 -11.27
CA VAL A 279 3.81 -16.41 -10.03
C VAL A 279 3.65 -17.33 -8.83
N VAL A 280 2.85 -18.40 -8.94
CA VAL A 280 2.68 -19.39 -7.86
C VAL A 280 4.01 -20.04 -7.51
N PHE A 281 4.83 -20.38 -8.50
CA PHE A 281 6.16 -20.93 -8.29
C PHE A 281 7.06 -19.93 -7.53
N ILE A 282 7.16 -18.68 -7.98
CA ILE A 282 8.00 -17.66 -7.34
C ILE A 282 7.55 -17.39 -5.90
N VAL A 283 6.24 -17.20 -5.68
CA VAL A 283 5.68 -17.00 -4.34
C VAL A 283 5.92 -18.22 -3.45
N GLY A 284 5.78 -19.43 -4.01
CA GLY A 284 6.11 -20.68 -3.32
C GLY A 284 7.56 -20.77 -2.89
N VAL A 285 8.51 -20.40 -3.77
CA VAL A 285 9.94 -20.34 -3.45
C VAL A 285 10.22 -19.34 -2.33
N LEU A 286 9.65 -18.13 -2.41
CA LEU A 286 9.79 -17.11 -1.35
C LEU A 286 9.23 -17.60 0.00
N ALA A 287 8.05 -18.24 -0.02
CA ALA A 287 7.44 -18.81 1.17
C ALA A 287 8.28 -19.94 1.78
N LEU A 288 8.82 -20.84 0.95
CA LEU A 288 9.71 -21.91 1.40
C LEU A 288 11.02 -21.36 1.99
N ALA A 289 11.60 -20.32 1.37
CA ALA A 289 12.77 -19.66 1.92
C ALA A 289 12.46 -19.03 3.29
N ALA A 290 11.33 -18.32 3.42
CA ALA A 290 10.90 -17.74 4.70
C ALA A 290 10.67 -18.82 5.78
N LEU A 291 10.09 -19.98 5.42
CA LEU A 291 9.92 -21.12 6.32
C LEU A 291 11.26 -21.69 6.77
N LYS A 292 12.20 -21.92 5.85
CA LYS A 292 13.55 -22.45 6.17
C LYS A 292 14.34 -21.52 7.07
N LEU A 293 14.17 -20.20 6.92
CA LEU A 293 14.79 -19.19 7.77
C LEU A 293 14.07 -19.01 9.12
N GLY A 294 12.98 -19.75 9.37
CA GLY A 294 12.18 -19.63 10.58
C GLY A 294 11.36 -18.34 10.65
N LEU A 295 11.34 -17.52 9.59
CA LEU A 295 10.68 -16.21 9.57
C LEU A 295 9.17 -16.29 9.79
N LEU A 296 8.56 -17.47 9.64
CA LEU A 296 7.12 -17.70 9.82
C LEU A 296 6.77 -18.47 11.11
N SER A 297 7.72 -18.63 12.05
CA SER A 297 7.45 -19.31 13.32
C SER A 297 6.56 -18.47 14.28
N VAL A 298 5.82 -19.14 15.17
CA VAL A 298 4.94 -18.47 16.14
C VAL A 298 5.75 -17.78 17.25
N SER A 299 6.80 -18.42 17.78
CA SER A 299 7.88 -17.73 18.50
C SER A 299 9.13 -17.75 17.60
N PHE A 300 9.62 -16.56 17.25
CA PHE A 300 10.91 -16.44 16.58
C PHE A 300 11.99 -16.61 17.63
N ARG A 301 13.00 -17.45 17.35
CA ARG A 301 14.09 -17.84 18.27
C ARG A 301 14.51 -16.66 19.15
N GLU A 302 14.46 -16.87 20.46
CA GLU A 302 15.09 -15.98 21.46
C GLU A 302 16.61 -16.00 21.27
#